data_AF-A0A843GLB4-F1
#
_entry.id   AF-A0A843GLB4-F1
#
_cell.length_a   1.000
_cell.length_b   1.000
_cell.length_c   1.000
_cell.angle_alpha   90.00
_cell.angle_beta   90.00
_cell.angle_gamma   90.00
#
_symmetry.space_group_name_H-M   'P 1'
#
loop_
_entity.id
_entity.type
_entity.pdbx_description
1 polymer ?
#
loop_
_entity_poly.entity_id
_entity_poly.type
_entity_poly.pdbx_seq_one_letter_code
_entity_poly.pdbx_strand_id
1 'polypeptide(L)' 'MSIKKVRCKNFEMWNWSPFMLIGKTPKIKFICGDCGKISEGRTDTIHSDGAYLQCKWCGTINTIPITVT' A
#
# COMPACT_ATOMS: atom_id res chain seq x y z
N MET A 1 0.36 3.62 -22.46
CA MET A 1 1.19 3.16 -21.32
C MET A 1 0.36 2.19 -20.50
N SER A 2 0.65 0.89 -20.57
CA SER A 2 -0.11 -0.12 -19.82
C SER A 2 0.36 -0.11 -18.36
N ILE A 3 -0.50 0.32 -17.46
CA ILE A 3 -0.23 0.33 -16.01
C ILE A 3 -0.17 -1.13 -15.55
N LYS A 4 1.04 -1.65 -15.30
CA LYS A 4 1.22 -3.02 -14.77
C LYS A 4 0.79 -3.07 -13.31
N LYS A 5 -0.24 -3.87 -13.02
CA LYS A 5 -0.66 -4.24 -11.66
C LYS A 5 0.07 -5.51 -11.26
N VAL A 6 0.82 -5.48 -10.16
CA VAL A 6 1.53 -6.64 -9.59
C VAL A 6 1.13 -6.84 -8.14
N ARG A 7 1.24 -8.05 -7.60
CA ARG A 7 1.04 -8.26 -6.17
C ARG A 7 2.31 -7.85 -5.42
N CYS A 8 2.18 -7.14 -4.30
CA CYS A 8 3.33 -6.85 -3.44
C CYS A 8 3.96 -8.16 -2.92
N LYS A 9 5.29 -8.19 -2.78
CA LYS A 9 6.02 -9.34 -2.21
C LYS A 9 5.84 -9.45 -0.69
N ASN A 10 5.79 -8.31 -0.02
CA ASN A 10 5.55 -8.22 1.40
C ASN A 10 4.73 -6.97 1.70
N PHE A 11 3.95 -7.02 2.77
CA PHE A 11 3.08 -5.94 3.21
C PHE A 11 3.04 -5.95 4.74
N GLU A 12 3.34 -4.80 5.32
CA GLU A 12 3.29 -4.55 6.76
C GLU A 12 2.48 -3.29 7.01
N MET A 13 1.47 -3.39 7.85
CA MET A 13 0.69 -2.24 8.30
C MET A 13 1.04 -1.93 9.74
N TRP A 14 1.54 -0.73 9.98
CA TRP A 14 2.01 -0.30 11.29
C TRP A 14 0.93 0.56 11.95
N ASN A 15 0.27 0.00 12.96
CA ASN A 15 -0.78 0.67 13.73
C ASN A 15 -0.21 1.18 15.06
N TRP A 16 0.51 2.29 15.04
CA TRP A 16 1.38 2.69 16.16
C TRP A 16 0.82 3.77 17.10
N SER A 17 -0.51 3.99 17.18
CA SER A 17 -1.00 4.88 18.25
C SER A 17 -2.50 4.82 18.55
N PRO A 18 -2.91 4.93 19.83
CA PRO A 18 -4.30 5.21 20.23
C PRO A 18 -4.85 6.50 19.61
N PHE A 19 -3.96 7.44 19.25
CA PHE A 19 -4.31 8.69 18.57
C PHE A 19 -4.78 8.52 17.10
N MET A 20 -4.71 7.32 16.51
CA MET A 20 -5.28 7.05 15.18
C MET A 20 -6.81 6.88 15.20
N LEU A 21 -7.44 6.80 16.38
CA LEU A 21 -8.90 6.84 16.54
C LEU A 21 -9.51 8.21 16.20
N ILE A 22 -8.69 9.26 16.10
CA ILE A 22 -9.12 10.62 15.74
C ILE A 22 -8.68 10.92 14.29
N GLY A 23 -9.22 10.15 13.34
CA GLY A 23 -9.23 10.51 11.92
C GLY A 23 -7.91 10.43 11.15
N LYS A 24 -6.92 9.64 11.59
CA LYS A 24 -5.68 9.41 10.82
C LYS A 24 -5.52 7.95 10.39
N THR A 25 -5.15 7.78 9.13
CA THR A 25 -5.06 6.50 8.43
C THR A 25 -3.75 5.75 8.74
N PRO A 26 -3.78 4.41 8.93
CA PRO A 26 -2.59 3.64 9.22
C PRO A 26 -1.52 3.75 8.14
N LYS A 27 -0.25 3.78 8.57
CA LYS A 27 0.92 3.74 7.68
C LYS A 27 1.14 2.33 7.19
N ILE A 28 1.45 2.22 5.91
CA ILE A 28 1.74 0.96 5.23
C ILE A 28 3.17 0.99 4.73
N LYS A 29 3.86 -0.14 4.91
CA LYS A 29 5.13 -0.45 4.28
C LYS A 29 4.94 -1.69 3.41
N PHE A 30 5.42 -1.67 2.18
CA PHE A 30 5.31 -2.81 1.27
C PHE A 30 6.57 -2.96 0.42
N ILE A 31 6.82 -4.19 -0.03
CA ILE A 31 7.88 -4.50 -0.99
C ILE A 31 7.25 -4.64 -2.38
N CYS A 32 7.76 -3.87 -3.33
CA CYS A 32 7.26 -3.91 -4.70
C CYS A 32 7.45 -5.31 -5.32
N GLY A 33 6.39 -5.85 -5.94
CA GLY A 33 6.41 -7.12 -6.65
C GLY A 33 7.37 -7.16 -7.83
N ASP A 34 7.58 -6.00 -8.46
CA ASP A 34 8.33 -5.83 -9.70
C ASP A 34 9.80 -5.50 -9.42
N CYS A 35 10.09 -4.33 -8.86
CA CYS A 35 11.47 -3.90 -8.60
C CYS A 35 12.07 -4.42 -7.28
N GLY A 36 11.28 -5.04 -6.40
CA GLY A 36 11.75 -5.55 -5.10
C GLY A 36 12.15 -4.49 -4.07
N LYS A 37 11.99 -3.19 -4.38
CA LYS A 37 12.30 -2.11 -3.44
C LYS A 37 11.18 -1.91 -2.42
N ILE A 38 11.57 -1.51 -1.22
CA ILE A 38 10.65 -1.12 -0.14
C ILE A 38 10.04 0.25 -0.48
N SER A 39 8.73 0.34 -0.36
CA SER A 39 7.96 1.57 -0.56
C SER A 39 6.99 1.75 0.60
N GLU A 40 6.70 2.99 0.94
CA GLU A 40 5.84 3.36 2.08
C GLU A 40 4.72 4.30 1.62
N GLY A 41 3.53 4.06 2.15
CA GLY A 41 2.29 4.78 1.83
C GLY A 41 1.33 4.85 3.02
N ARG A 42 0.11 5.33 2.77
CA ARG A 42 -0.98 5.42 3.74
C ARG A 42 -2.24 4.76 3.19
N THR A 43 -3.14 4.34 4.08
CA THR A 43 -4.41 3.69 3.71
C THR A 43 -5.47 4.65 3.16
N ASP A 44 -5.33 5.97 3.35
CA ASP A 44 -6.23 6.98 2.73
C ASP A 44 -6.17 6.98 1.20
N THR A 45 -5.06 6.50 0.63
CA THR A 45 -4.88 6.26 -0.80
C THR A 45 -5.42 4.92 -1.31
N ILE A 46 -6.13 4.14 -0.46
CA ILE A 46 -6.79 2.90 -0.89
C ILE A 46 -8.12 3.24 -1.54
N HIS A 47 -8.23 2.93 -2.82
CA HIS A 47 -9.47 3.09 -3.57
C HIS A 47 -10.47 1.98 -3.23
N SER A 48 -11.76 2.29 -3.28
CA SER A 48 -12.87 1.39 -2.91
C SER A 48 -12.95 0.12 -3.77
N ASP A 49 -12.26 0.08 -4.92
CA ASP A 49 -12.16 -1.05 -5.84
C ASP A 49 -10.96 -1.97 -5.56
N GLY A 50 -10.15 -1.62 -4.55
CA GLY A 50 -9.02 -2.42 -4.09
C GLY A 50 -7.91 -1.58 -3.48
N ALA A 51 -7.19 -2.20 -2.54
CA ALA A 51 -6.03 -1.60 -1.95
C ALA A 51 -4.85 -1.71 -2.94
N TYR A 52 -4.59 -0.63 -3.70
CA TYR A 52 -3.48 -0.51 -4.64
C TYR A 52 -2.50 0.58 -4.18
N LEU A 53 -1.20 0.29 -4.24
CA LEU A 53 -0.13 1.23 -3.90
C LEU A 53 0.87 1.36 -5.04
N GLN A 54 1.13 2.59 -5.46
CA GLN A 54 2.17 2.83 -6.45
C GLN A 54 3.56 2.76 -5.80
N CYS A 55 4.47 2.00 -6.41
CA CYS A 55 5.87 1.99 -5.99
C CYS A 55 6.52 3.32 -6.36
N LYS A 56 7.09 4.03 -5.38
CA LYS A 56 7.81 5.31 -5.60
C LYS A 56 9.05 5.19 -6.49
N TRP A 57 9.58 3.98 -6.65
CA TRP A 57 10.84 3.75 -7.36
C TRP A 57 10.67 3.44 -8.84
N CYS A 58 9.70 2.60 -9.19
CA CYS A 58 9.48 2.15 -10.56
C CYS A 58 8.11 2.55 -11.11
N GLY A 59 7.24 3.16 -10.30
CA GLY A 59 5.89 3.55 -10.70
C GLY A 59 4.90 2.39 -10.85
N THR A 60 5.33 1.13 -10.66
CA THR A 60 4.47 -0.05 -10.77
C THR A 60 3.37 -0.02 -9.70
N ILE A 61 2.14 -0.36 -10.08
CA ILE A 61 1.02 -0.45 -9.14
C ILE A 61 1.05 -1.81 -8.45
N ASN A 62 1.09 -1.79 -7.12
CA ASN A 62 1.14 -2.97 -6.29
C ASN A 62 -0.21 -3.18 -5.61
N THR A 63 -0.89 -4.28 -5.93
CA THR A 63 -2.07 -4.71 -5.19
C THR A 63 -1.62 -5.27 -3.85
N ILE A 64 -2.20 -4.75 -2.77
CA ILE A 64 -1.97 -5.21 -1.39
C ILE A 64 -3.18 -6.02 -0.91
N PRO A 65 -2.96 -7.11 -0.14
CA PRO A 65 -4.02 -8.03 0.27
C PRO A 65 -4.75 -7.53 1.52
N ILE A 66 -5.28 -6.29 1.49
CA ILE A 66 -6.15 -5.82 2.57
C ILE A 66 -7.60 -6.02 2.14
N THR A 67 -8.38 -6.69 2.99
CA THR A 67 -9.84 -6.70 2.88
C THR A 67 -10.37 -5.51 3.68
N VAL A 68 -10.92 -4.50 3.01
CA VAL A 68 -11.71 -3.46 3.66
C VAL A 68 -13.13 -4.01 3.76
N THR A 69 -13.43 -4.74 4.84
CA THR A 69 -14.82 -5.14 5.20
C THR A 69 -15.54 -4.00 5.87
#